data_AF-A0A0H3ZT60-F1
#
_entry.id   AF-A0A0H3ZT60-F1
#
_cell.length_a   1.000
_cell.length_b   1.000
_cell.length_c   1.000
_cell.angle_alpha   90.00
_cell.angle_beta   90.00
_cell.angle_gamma   90.00
#
_symmetry.space_group_name_H-M   'P 1'
#
loop_
_entity.id
_entity.type
_entity.pdbx_description
1 polymer ?
#
loop_
_entity_poly.entity_id
_entity_poly.type
_entity_poly.pdbx_seq_one_letter_code
_entity_poly.pdbx_strand_id
1 'polypeptide(L)'
;MQRKSDYSPEMIAFLAEHYPVAPVSDWVNKFNETFETNKSKGALTGSCKRFKIKSGRTGQFEKGHVSHNKGKSFPLRGKAKETAFGGVRSNTNDNKKPLGSTRVCTKDGYLIIKVAEPNVWRHAHVVLWEKEHGKKPKDHVIRFYDNSPEKIKAPTLDNLFMVSRSVHARLTQMKLSDIPMEHKETAILIAKIEQEIKGRSENE
;
A
#
# COMPACT_ATOMS: atom_id res chain seq x y z
N MET A 1 -59.64 -31.06 15.59
CA MET A 1 -58.65 -31.90 14.88
C MET A 1 -57.28 -31.26 15.02
N GLN A 2 -56.41 -31.81 15.88
CA GLN A 2 -55.00 -31.39 15.89
C GLN A 2 -54.33 -31.92 14.61
N ARG A 3 -53.45 -31.13 13.99
CA ARG A 3 -52.82 -31.56 12.73
C ARG A 3 -51.80 -32.65 13.06
N LYS A 4 -51.61 -33.61 12.15
CA LYS A 4 -50.57 -34.66 12.19
C LYS A 4 -49.11 -34.12 12.17
N SER A 5 -48.94 -32.79 12.28
CA SER A 5 -47.67 -32.07 12.31
C SER A 5 -47.30 -31.51 13.69
N ASP A 6 -48.10 -31.77 14.73
CA ASP A 6 -47.87 -31.18 16.04
C ASP A 6 -47.07 -32.16 16.91
N TYR A 7 -45.84 -31.76 17.28
CA TYR A 7 -44.99 -32.54 18.17
C TYR A 7 -45.62 -32.59 19.56
N SER A 8 -45.83 -33.80 20.09
CA SER A 8 -46.24 -34.01 21.48
C SER A 8 -45.17 -33.47 22.45
N PRO A 9 -45.54 -33.03 23.68
CA PRO A 9 -44.56 -32.69 24.71
C PRO A 9 -43.49 -33.76 24.92
N GLU A 10 -43.85 -35.04 24.83
CA GLU A 10 -42.93 -36.18 24.96
C GLU A 10 -41.91 -36.24 23.79
N MET A 11 -42.36 -35.94 22.58
CA MET A 11 -41.47 -35.86 21.42
C MET A 11 -40.49 -34.69 21.56
N ILE A 12 -40.95 -33.55 22.07
CA ILE A 12 -40.09 -32.38 22.33
C ILE A 12 -39.06 -32.69 23.42
N ALA A 13 -39.47 -33.40 24.48
CA ALA A 13 -38.56 -33.86 25.53
C ALA A 13 -37.48 -34.80 24.97
N PHE A 14 -37.86 -35.74 24.10
CA PHE A 14 -36.90 -36.62 23.42
C PHE A 14 -35.89 -35.82 22.58
N LEU A 15 -36.35 -34.82 21.81
CA LEU A 15 -35.47 -33.95 21.03
C LEU A 15 -34.51 -33.17 21.94
N ALA A 16 -34.99 -32.68 23.08
CA ALA A 16 -34.18 -31.90 24.01
C ALA A 16 -33.08 -32.74 24.67
N GLU A 17 -33.34 -34.02 24.93
CA GLU A 17 -32.38 -34.97 25.48
C GLU A 17 -31.33 -35.41 24.44
N HIS A 18 -31.76 -35.77 23.22
CA HIS A 18 -30.89 -36.44 22.26
C HIS A 18 -30.11 -35.49 21.34
N TYR A 19 -30.64 -34.30 21.04
CA TYR A 19 -30.00 -33.36 20.10
C TYR A 19 -28.65 -32.77 20.59
N PRO A 20 -28.47 -32.45 21.89
CA PRO A 20 -27.17 -32.03 22.41
C PRO A 20 -26.12 -33.13 22.36
N VAL A 21 -26.52 -34.39 22.62
CA VAL A 21 -25.61 -35.53 22.80
C VAL A 21 -25.09 -36.04 21.46
N ALA A 22 -25.96 -36.28 20.48
CA ALA A 22 -25.60 -36.95 19.23
C ALA A 22 -26.19 -36.22 18.00
N PRO A 23 -25.54 -36.28 16.82
CA PRO A 23 -26.12 -35.77 15.60
C PRO A 23 -27.40 -36.53 15.26
N VAL A 24 -28.34 -35.83 14.63
CA VAL A 24 -29.68 -36.35 14.31
C VAL A 24 -29.62 -37.68 13.54
N SER A 25 -28.59 -37.91 12.72
CA SER A 25 -28.38 -39.17 12.00
C SER A 25 -28.43 -40.40 12.90
N ASP A 26 -27.98 -40.28 14.14
CA ASP A 26 -27.69 -41.44 14.98
C ASP A 26 -28.95 -41.89 15.74
N TRP A 27 -29.98 -41.03 15.84
CA TRP A 27 -31.19 -41.30 16.61
C TRP A 27 -32.50 -41.13 15.83
N VAL A 28 -32.47 -40.77 14.54
CA VAL A 28 -33.69 -40.67 13.70
C VAL A 28 -34.52 -41.94 13.73
N ASN A 29 -33.87 -43.10 13.58
CA ASN A 29 -34.58 -44.39 13.55
C ASN A 29 -35.25 -44.65 14.90
N LYS A 30 -34.52 -44.45 16.00
CA LYS A 30 -35.03 -44.58 17.36
C LYS A 30 -36.23 -43.65 17.62
N PHE A 31 -36.19 -42.40 17.14
CA PHE A 31 -37.31 -41.46 17.25
C PHE A 31 -38.55 -41.95 16.48
N ASN A 32 -38.34 -42.43 15.26
CA ASN A 32 -39.41 -42.93 14.40
C ASN A 32 -40.06 -44.20 14.96
N GLU A 33 -39.26 -45.12 15.51
CA GLU A 33 -39.73 -46.33 16.19
C GLU A 33 -40.49 -46.02 17.47
N THR A 34 -39.97 -45.13 18.31
CA THR A 34 -40.55 -44.82 19.64
C THR A 34 -41.92 -44.13 19.54
N PHE A 35 -42.11 -43.29 18.52
CA PHE A 35 -43.33 -42.50 18.36
C PHE A 35 -44.18 -42.91 17.15
N GLU A 36 -43.87 -44.05 16.52
CA GLU A 36 -44.53 -44.55 15.31
C GLU A 36 -44.66 -43.48 14.22
N THR A 37 -43.57 -42.73 14.00
CA THR A 37 -43.52 -41.66 13.00
C THR A 37 -42.59 -42.00 11.84
N ASN A 38 -42.74 -41.29 10.72
CA ASN A 38 -41.83 -41.37 9.59
C ASN A 38 -41.25 -39.98 9.30
N LYS A 39 -40.48 -39.43 10.26
CA LYS A 39 -39.84 -38.13 10.12
C LYS A 39 -38.45 -38.29 9.51
N SER A 40 -38.12 -37.39 8.58
CA SER A 40 -36.76 -37.33 8.02
C SER A 40 -35.79 -36.59 8.96
N LYS A 41 -34.49 -36.85 8.79
CA LYS A 41 -33.41 -36.09 9.48
C LYS A 41 -33.58 -34.58 9.33
N GLY A 42 -33.97 -34.11 8.14
CA GLY A 42 -34.23 -32.69 7.87
C GLY A 42 -35.41 -32.16 8.68
N ALA A 43 -36.51 -32.91 8.75
CA ALA A 43 -37.69 -32.52 9.53
C ALA A 43 -37.39 -32.43 11.04
N LEU A 44 -36.66 -33.38 11.60
CA LEU A 44 -36.26 -33.38 13.01
C LEU A 44 -35.27 -32.25 13.32
N THR A 45 -34.30 -32.01 12.43
CA THR A 45 -33.35 -30.89 12.56
C THR A 45 -34.08 -29.54 12.52
N GLY A 46 -35.03 -29.37 11.59
CA GLY A 46 -35.86 -28.16 11.51
C GLY A 46 -36.73 -27.97 12.73
N SER A 47 -37.21 -29.06 13.33
CA SER A 47 -38.05 -29.02 14.52
C SER A 47 -37.25 -28.66 15.77
N CYS A 48 -36.02 -29.17 15.93
CA CYS A 48 -35.11 -28.72 16.98
C CYS A 48 -34.87 -27.20 16.91
N LYS A 49 -34.67 -26.66 15.70
CA LYS A 49 -34.54 -25.20 15.49
C LYS A 49 -35.83 -24.45 15.86
N ARG A 50 -37.00 -24.95 15.44
CA ARG A 50 -38.31 -24.36 15.77
C ARG A 50 -38.57 -24.30 17.27
N PHE A 51 -38.18 -25.33 18.01
CA PHE A 51 -38.30 -25.41 19.47
C PHE A 51 -37.10 -24.82 20.24
N LYS A 52 -36.17 -24.14 19.54
CA LYS A 52 -34.98 -23.50 20.13
C LYS A 52 -34.06 -24.47 20.90
N ILE A 53 -34.10 -25.77 20.56
CA ILE A 53 -33.22 -26.79 21.12
C ILE A 53 -31.86 -26.67 20.43
N LYS A 54 -30.80 -26.43 21.21
CA LYS A 54 -29.44 -26.25 20.69
C LYS A 54 -28.68 -27.58 20.74
N SER A 55 -27.84 -27.83 19.73
CA SER A 55 -27.03 -29.05 19.66
C SER A 55 -25.82 -29.06 20.61
N GLY A 56 -25.60 -27.99 21.39
CA GLY A 56 -24.44 -27.83 22.29
C GLY A 56 -23.08 -27.67 21.59
N ARG A 57 -23.00 -27.91 20.27
CA ARG A 57 -21.76 -27.88 19.49
C ARG A 57 -21.49 -26.45 19.01
N THR A 58 -20.32 -25.90 19.34
CA THR A 58 -19.93 -24.53 18.98
C THR A 58 -19.32 -24.43 17.58
N GLY A 59 -18.85 -25.55 17.00
CA GLY A 59 -18.15 -25.56 15.71
C GLY A 59 -16.80 -24.83 15.75
N GLN A 60 -16.32 -24.47 16.94
CA GLN A 60 -15.06 -23.79 17.15
C GLN A 60 -13.96 -24.81 17.43
N PHE A 61 -12.75 -24.53 16.94
CA PHE A 61 -11.56 -25.28 17.35
C PHE A 61 -11.24 -24.99 18.81
N GLU A 62 -10.87 -26.01 19.56
CA GLU A 62 -10.47 -25.85 20.96
C GLU A 62 -9.22 -24.95 21.08
N LYS A 63 -9.14 -24.18 22.16
CA LYS A 63 -7.99 -23.31 22.41
C LYS A 63 -6.73 -24.18 22.54
N GLY A 64 -5.74 -23.93 21.67
CA GLY A 64 -4.51 -24.74 21.60
C GLY A 64 -4.51 -25.79 20.49
N HIS A 65 -5.60 -25.92 19.72
CA HIS A 65 -5.66 -26.83 18.59
C HIS A 65 -4.59 -26.48 17.53
N VAL A 66 -3.65 -27.40 17.31
CA VAL A 66 -2.62 -27.27 16.29
C VAL A 66 -3.16 -27.74 14.95
N SER A 67 -3.10 -26.90 13.93
CA SER A 67 -3.53 -27.28 12.58
C SER A 67 -2.64 -28.38 12.01
N HIS A 68 -3.23 -29.29 11.23
CA HIS A 68 -2.55 -30.43 10.58
C HIS A 68 -1.34 -30.04 9.71
N ASN A 69 -1.29 -28.76 9.29
CA ASN A 69 -0.29 -28.18 8.40
C ASN A 69 0.74 -27.30 9.13
N LYS A 70 0.63 -27.11 10.45
CA LYS A 70 1.57 -26.27 11.20
C LYS A 70 3.00 -26.83 11.06
N GLY A 71 3.92 -25.98 10.61
CA GLY A 71 5.34 -26.32 10.43
C GLY A 71 5.66 -27.12 9.17
N LYS A 72 4.68 -27.44 8.32
CA LYS A 72 4.93 -28.15 7.05
C LYS A 72 5.00 -27.15 5.90
N SER A 73 6.08 -27.22 5.11
CA SER A 73 6.18 -26.48 3.86
C SER A 73 5.14 -26.99 2.86
N PHE A 74 4.40 -26.08 2.21
CA PHE A 74 3.47 -26.47 1.16
C PHE A 74 4.26 -26.99 -0.07
N PRO A 75 4.04 -28.22 -0.54
CA PRO A 75 4.74 -28.72 -1.71
C PRO A 75 4.22 -28.02 -2.97
N LEU A 76 5.07 -27.26 -3.64
CA LEU A 76 4.74 -26.66 -4.94
C LEU A 76 4.57 -27.78 -5.99
N ARG A 77 3.37 -27.89 -6.58
CA ARG A 77 3.02 -28.90 -7.60
C ARG A 77 2.64 -28.24 -8.92
N GLY A 78 2.98 -28.90 -10.03
CA GLY A 78 2.67 -28.42 -11.38
C GLY A 78 3.22 -27.02 -11.66
N LYS A 79 2.43 -26.19 -12.36
CA LYS A 79 2.78 -24.80 -12.72
C LYS A 79 2.94 -23.86 -11.52
N ALA A 80 2.56 -24.28 -10.31
CA ALA A 80 2.77 -23.46 -9.10
C ALA A 80 4.25 -23.21 -8.81
N LYS A 81 5.16 -24.09 -9.28
CA LYS A 81 6.62 -23.85 -9.16
C LYS A 81 7.09 -22.64 -9.96
N GLU A 82 6.41 -22.31 -11.06
CA GLU A 82 6.78 -21.22 -11.97
C GLU A 82 6.19 -19.87 -11.50
N THR A 83 5.01 -19.91 -10.88
CA THR A 83 4.24 -18.71 -10.49
C THR A 83 4.34 -18.36 -9.01
N ALA A 84 4.90 -19.24 -8.17
CA ALA A 84 5.16 -18.92 -6.78
C ALA A 84 6.11 -17.74 -6.63
N PHE A 85 5.92 -16.98 -5.56
CA PHE A 85 6.78 -15.85 -5.22
C PHE A 85 8.23 -16.33 -5.05
N GLY A 86 9.11 -15.95 -5.98
CA GLY A 86 10.51 -16.41 -6.06
C GLY A 86 10.81 -17.48 -7.12
N GLY A 87 9.84 -17.91 -7.93
CA GLY A 87 10.03 -18.81 -9.08
C GLY A 87 10.71 -18.13 -10.30
N VAL A 88 10.74 -18.84 -11.44
CA VAL A 88 11.35 -18.41 -12.72
C VAL A 88 10.81 -17.06 -13.20
N ARG A 89 9.56 -16.75 -12.85
CA ARG A 89 9.04 -15.38 -12.88
C ARG A 89 9.66 -14.60 -11.73
N SER A 90 10.95 -14.28 -11.87
CA SER A 90 11.68 -13.47 -10.91
C SER A 90 10.83 -12.24 -10.59
N ASN A 91 10.81 -11.87 -9.32
CA ASN A 91 10.05 -10.75 -8.77
C ASN A 91 10.63 -9.39 -9.23
N THR A 92 11.05 -9.31 -10.49
CA THR A 92 11.48 -8.07 -11.11
C THR A 92 10.24 -7.21 -11.22
N ASN A 93 10.24 -6.10 -10.49
CA ASN A 93 9.13 -5.16 -10.50
C ASN A 93 8.85 -4.77 -11.96
N ASP A 94 7.64 -5.03 -12.45
CA ASP A 94 7.22 -4.71 -13.82
C ASP A 94 7.46 -3.22 -14.15
N ASN A 95 7.52 -2.36 -13.13
CA ASN A 95 7.80 -0.93 -13.25
C ASN A 95 9.31 -0.58 -13.21
N LYS A 96 10.23 -1.56 -13.32
CA LYS A 96 11.67 -1.30 -13.35
C LYS A 96 12.02 -0.49 -14.60
N LYS A 97 12.31 0.79 -14.41
CA LYS A 97 12.84 1.67 -15.46
C LYS A 97 14.35 1.47 -15.62
N PRO A 98 14.90 1.44 -16.86
CA PRO A 98 16.34 1.37 -17.08
C PRO A 98 17.05 2.63 -16.57
N LEU A 99 18.35 2.53 -16.31
CA LEU A 99 19.20 3.68 -16.00
C LEU A 99 19.13 4.73 -17.13
N GLY A 100 19.17 6.01 -16.78
CA GLY A 100 18.99 7.11 -17.74
C GLY A 100 17.53 7.44 -18.08
N SER A 101 16.55 6.64 -17.63
CA SER A 101 15.14 6.98 -17.81
C SER A 101 14.82 8.34 -17.19
N THR A 102 14.09 9.15 -17.94
CA THR A 102 13.63 10.47 -17.49
C THR A 102 12.15 10.44 -17.15
N ARG A 103 11.74 11.23 -16.17
CA ARG A 103 10.33 11.50 -15.89
C ARG A 103 10.16 12.88 -15.29
N VAL A 104 8.95 13.43 -15.41
CA VAL A 104 8.56 14.67 -14.72
C VAL A 104 8.09 14.33 -13.31
N CYS A 105 8.61 15.02 -12.30
CA CYS A 105 8.16 14.87 -10.92
C CYS A 105 6.73 15.41 -10.79
N THR A 106 5.79 14.57 -10.36
CA THR A 106 4.38 14.98 -10.18
C THR A 106 4.18 16.02 -9.08
N LYS A 107 5.08 16.05 -8.07
CA LYS A 107 5.01 17.02 -6.96
C LYS A 107 5.59 18.37 -7.35
N ASP A 108 6.77 18.36 -7.95
CA ASP A 108 7.59 19.57 -8.13
C ASP A 108 7.66 20.07 -9.58
N GLY A 109 7.18 19.28 -10.54
CA GLY A 109 7.22 19.61 -11.97
C GLY A 109 8.60 19.45 -12.65
N TYR A 110 9.68 19.18 -11.90
CA TYR A 110 11.03 19.05 -12.46
C TYR A 110 11.27 17.76 -13.23
N LEU A 111 12.08 17.83 -14.28
CA LEU A 111 12.65 16.64 -14.93
C LEU A 111 13.66 15.95 -13.99
N ILE A 112 13.47 14.66 -13.75
CA ILE A 112 14.37 13.81 -12.97
C ILE A 112 14.87 12.64 -13.83
N ILE A 113 16.13 12.26 -13.62
CA ILE A 113 16.81 11.19 -14.34
C ILE A 113 17.17 10.08 -13.35
N LYS A 114 16.98 8.83 -13.74
CA LYS A 114 17.42 7.67 -12.96
C LYS A 114 18.93 7.50 -13.10
N VAL A 115 19.68 7.73 -12.02
CA VAL A 115 21.15 7.72 -12.02
C VAL A 115 21.73 6.40 -11.53
N ALA A 116 21.06 5.71 -10.59
CA ALA A 116 21.51 4.42 -10.07
C ALA A 116 20.35 3.48 -9.69
N GLU A 117 20.65 2.19 -9.61
CA GLU A 117 19.75 1.16 -9.10
C GLU A 117 19.80 1.09 -7.56
N PRO A 118 18.72 0.68 -6.88
CA PRO A 118 17.41 0.26 -7.42
C PRO A 118 16.52 1.43 -7.89
N ASN A 119 16.51 2.56 -7.18
CA ASN A 119 15.62 3.71 -7.46
C ASN A 119 16.25 5.05 -7.04
N VAL A 120 17.47 5.34 -7.49
CA VAL A 120 18.11 6.63 -7.24
C VAL A 120 17.79 7.59 -8.39
N TRP A 121 16.95 8.58 -8.12
CA TRP A 121 16.56 9.62 -9.06
C TRP A 121 17.19 10.95 -8.64
N ARG A 122 17.75 11.70 -9.59
CA ARG A 122 18.30 13.04 -9.37
C ARG A 122 17.68 14.03 -10.36
N HIS A 123 17.61 15.30 -10.00
CA HIS A 123 17.16 16.34 -10.92
C HIS A 123 18.08 16.48 -12.12
N ALA A 124 17.49 16.54 -13.31
CA ALA A 124 18.21 16.60 -14.58
C ALA A 124 19.15 17.81 -14.65
N HIS A 125 18.69 18.99 -14.20
CA HIS A 125 19.50 20.21 -14.19
C HIS A 125 20.75 20.10 -13.30
N VAL A 126 20.67 19.38 -12.18
CA VAL A 126 21.82 19.14 -11.29
C VAL A 126 22.83 18.24 -11.96
N VAL A 127 22.36 17.18 -12.62
CA VAL A 127 23.23 16.23 -13.33
C VAL A 127 23.91 16.92 -14.53
N LEU A 128 23.18 17.76 -15.27
CA LEU A 128 23.70 18.53 -16.39
C LEU A 128 24.81 19.49 -15.93
N TRP A 129 24.56 20.25 -14.86
CA TRP A 129 25.55 21.17 -14.31
C TRP A 129 26.80 20.45 -13.80
N GLU A 130 26.61 19.33 -13.08
CA GLU A 130 27.72 18.54 -12.53
C GLU A 130 28.61 17.90 -13.62
N LYS A 131 28.05 17.67 -14.81
CA LYS A 131 28.80 17.14 -15.96
C LYS A 131 29.77 18.18 -16.54
N GLU A 132 29.36 19.44 -16.63
CA GLU A 132 30.13 20.51 -17.28
C GLU A 132 31.05 21.26 -16.28
N HIS A 133 30.55 21.59 -15.09
CA HIS A 133 31.26 22.43 -14.11
C HIS A 133 31.85 21.62 -12.94
N GLY A 134 31.57 20.32 -12.87
CA GLY A 134 31.99 19.45 -11.78
C GLY A 134 31.08 19.52 -10.55
N LYS A 135 31.53 18.93 -9.43
CA LYS A 135 30.71 18.79 -8.22
C LYS A 135 30.37 20.15 -7.63
N LYS A 136 29.07 20.42 -7.43
CA LYS A 136 28.62 21.61 -6.72
C LYS A 136 29.15 21.63 -5.27
N PRO A 137 29.54 22.79 -4.73
CA PRO A 137 29.86 22.94 -3.31
C PRO A 137 28.66 22.61 -2.41
N LYS A 138 28.93 22.24 -1.15
CA LYS A 138 27.91 21.76 -0.19
C LYS A 138 26.77 22.77 0.05
N ASP A 139 27.11 24.06 0.12
CA ASP A 139 26.15 25.14 0.43
C ASP A 139 25.66 25.91 -0.80
N HIS A 140 25.74 25.28 -1.98
CA HIS A 140 25.27 25.87 -3.23
C HIS A 140 24.11 25.08 -3.84
N VAL A 141 23.24 25.81 -4.53
CA VAL A 141 22.05 25.30 -5.21
C VAL A 141 22.07 25.77 -6.65
N ILE A 142 21.63 24.92 -7.56
CA ILE A 142 21.47 25.24 -8.98
C ILE A 142 20.03 25.67 -9.19
N ARG A 143 19.84 26.85 -9.78
CA ARG A 143 18.52 27.43 -10.05
C ARG A 143 18.39 27.77 -11.53
N PHE A 144 17.15 27.81 -12.01
CA PHE A 144 16.84 28.30 -13.34
C PHE A 144 16.66 29.82 -13.36
N TYR A 145 17.15 30.50 -14.40
CA TYR A 145 16.81 31.90 -14.69
C TYR A 145 15.34 32.01 -15.09
N ASP A 146 14.93 31.18 -16.04
CA ASP A 146 13.56 31.01 -16.48
C ASP A 146 12.93 29.75 -15.86
N ASN A 147 11.91 29.94 -15.04
CA ASN A 147 11.12 28.87 -14.42
C ASN A 147 9.90 28.48 -15.27
N SER A 148 9.89 28.79 -16.56
CA SER A 148 8.82 28.34 -17.45
C SER A 148 8.72 26.80 -17.46
N PRO A 149 7.50 26.22 -17.55
CA PRO A 149 7.31 24.77 -17.54
C PRO A 149 8.09 24.03 -18.64
N GLU A 150 8.34 24.69 -19.76
CA GLU A 150 9.12 24.16 -20.88
C GLU A 150 10.60 24.02 -20.52
N LYS A 151 11.19 25.07 -19.95
CA LYS A 151 12.61 25.06 -19.53
C LYS A 151 12.87 24.15 -18.33
N ILE A 152 11.88 23.98 -17.46
CA ILE A 152 11.95 22.99 -16.35
C ILE A 152 11.96 21.55 -16.89
N LYS A 153 11.23 21.29 -17.98
CA LYS A 153 11.18 19.99 -18.65
C LYS A 153 12.42 19.74 -19.52
N ALA A 154 13.00 20.78 -20.13
CA ALA A 154 14.18 20.72 -20.97
C ALA A 154 15.28 21.66 -20.44
N PRO A 155 16.06 21.22 -19.44
CA PRO A 155 17.11 22.04 -18.85
C PRO A 155 18.25 22.28 -19.86
N THR A 156 18.57 23.54 -20.12
CA THR A 156 19.74 23.98 -20.88
C THR A 156 20.75 24.64 -19.95
N LEU A 157 22.05 24.51 -20.23
CA LEU A 157 23.11 25.05 -19.36
C LEU A 157 23.00 26.56 -19.19
N ASP A 158 22.69 27.29 -20.26
CA ASP A 158 22.56 28.76 -20.27
C ASP A 158 21.44 29.27 -19.36
N ASN A 159 20.42 28.44 -19.11
CA ASN A 159 19.31 28.81 -18.24
C ASN A 159 19.58 28.46 -16.76
N LEU A 160 20.75 27.92 -16.44
CA LEU A 160 21.11 27.50 -15.10
C LEU A 160 22.18 28.40 -14.52
N PHE A 161 22.03 28.70 -13.23
CA PHE A 161 23.05 29.40 -12.47
C PHE A 161 23.17 28.84 -11.06
N MET A 162 24.37 28.95 -10.50
CA MET A 162 24.67 28.49 -9.16
C MET A 162 24.64 29.67 -8.17
N VAL A 163 23.97 29.47 -7.04
CA VAL A 163 23.91 30.43 -5.93
C VAL A 163 24.14 29.74 -4.60
N SER A 164 24.62 30.48 -3.60
CA SER A 164 24.64 30.00 -2.22
C SER A 164 23.21 29.83 -1.69
N ARG A 165 23.04 28.98 -0.66
CA ARG A 165 21.73 28.77 0.00
C ARG A 165 21.15 30.06 0.59
N SER A 166 21.99 30.96 1.12
CA SER A 166 21.56 32.25 1.66
C SER A 166 20.97 33.16 0.57
N VAL A 167 21.67 33.27 -0.56
CA VAL A 167 21.19 34.05 -1.72
C VAL A 167 19.94 33.41 -2.31
N HIS A 168 19.87 32.08 -2.40
CA HIS A 168 18.68 31.37 -2.86
C HIS A 168 17.44 31.67 -1.99
N ALA A 169 17.61 31.68 -0.66
CA ALA A 169 16.53 32.01 0.26
C ALA A 169 16.03 33.45 0.04
N ARG A 170 16.95 34.41 -0.11
CA ARG A 170 16.59 35.80 -0.40
C ARG A 170 15.87 35.96 -1.73
N LEU A 171 16.35 35.31 -2.78
CA LEU A 171 15.70 35.35 -4.10
C LEU A 171 14.31 34.68 -4.12
N THR A 172 14.05 33.75 -3.21
CA THR A 172 12.72 33.18 -3.02
C THR A 172 11.78 34.19 -2.34
N GLN A 173 12.28 34.92 -1.33
CA GLN A 173 11.53 36.01 -0.68
C GLN A 173 11.21 37.16 -1.63
N MET A 174 12.14 37.51 -2.53
CA MET A 174 11.94 38.52 -3.57
C MET A 174 11.01 38.05 -4.70
N LYS A 175 10.51 36.81 -4.64
CA LYS A 175 9.66 36.20 -5.68
C LYS A 175 10.25 36.37 -7.09
N LEU A 176 11.51 35.97 -7.28
CA LEU A 176 12.21 36.08 -8.57
C LEU A 176 11.42 35.54 -9.79
N SER A 177 10.53 34.57 -9.57
CA SER A 177 9.65 34.03 -10.61
C SER A 177 8.67 35.06 -11.18
N ASP A 178 8.26 36.04 -10.39
CA ASP A 178 7.30 37.09 -10.77
C ASP A 178 7.99 38.29 -11.43
N ILE A 179 9.32 38.37 -11.35
CA ILE A 179 10.11 39.48 -11.89
C ILE A 179 10.29 39.27 -13.40
N PRO A 180 10.07 40.31 -14.24
CA PRO A 180 10.37 40.27 -15.68
C PRO A 180 11.81 39.84 -15.95
N MET A 181 12.03 39.10 -17.05
CA MET A 181 13.34 38.51 -17.36
C MET A 181 14.47 39.55 -17.38
N GLU A 182 14.19 40.75 -17.89
CA GLU A 182 15.11 41.89 -17.99
C GLU A 182 15.66 42.36 -16.65
N HIS A 183 14.92 42.14 -15.56
CA HIS A 183 15.31 42.60 -14.21
C HIS A 183 15.77 41.46 -13.30
N LYS A 184 15.82 40.22 -13.80
CA LYS A 184 16.24 39.08 -12.97
C LYS A 184 17.72 39.14 -12.64
N GLU A 185 18.56 39.58 -13.58
CA GLU A 185 20.00 39.72 -13.34
C GLU A 185 20.29 40.73 -12.22
N THR A 186 19.63 41.89 -12.27
CA THR A 186 19.72 42.92 -11.22
C THR A 186 19.16 42.41 -9.90
N ALA A 187 18.04 41.69 -9.88
CA ALA A 187 17.51 41.08 -8.66
C ALA A 187 18.48 40.05 -8.04
N ILE A 188 19.15 39.23 -8.88
CA ILE A 188 20.18 38.29 -8.44
C ILE A 188 21.37 39.04 -7.84
N LEU A 189 21.80 40.14 -8.46
CA LEU A 189 22.89 40.96 -7.95
C LEU A 189 22.54 41.62 -6.61
N ILE A 190 21.34 42.20 -6.49
CA ILE A 190 20.85 42.79 -5.23
C ILE A 190 20.86 41.75 -4.10
N ALA A 191 20.32 40.56 -4.36
CA ALA A 191 20.29 39.50 -3.35
C ALA A 191 21.70 39.06 -2.92
N LYS A 192 22.68 39.05 -3.83
CA LYS A 192 24.09 38.76 -3.48
C LYS A 192 24.65 39.84 -2.57
N ILE A 193 24.47 41.11 -2.93
CA ILE A 193 24.96 42.26 -2.15
C ILE A 193 24.33 42.28 -0.75
N GLU A 194 23.01 42.10 -0.64
CA GLU A 194 22.33 42.08 0.66
C GLU A 194 22.84 40.96 1.58
N GLN A 195 23.10 39.77 1.03
CA GLN A 195 23.65 38.66 1.82
C GLN A 195 25.11 38.90 2.21
N GLU A 196 25.88 39.57 1.37
CA GLU A 196 27.27 39.94 1.66
C GLU A 196 27.36 40.99 2.77
N ILE A 197 26.51 42.02 2.73
CA ILE A 197 26.40 43.03 3.79
C ILE A 197 26.01 42.37 5.12
N LYS A 198 25.01 41.48 5.10
CA LYS A 198 24.57 40.76 6.30
C LYS A 198 25.69 39.88 6.86
N GLY A 199 26.39 39.13 6.00
CA GLY A 199 27.51 38.30 6.41
C GLY A 199 28.65 39.10 7.05
N ARG A 200 28.88 40.34 6.62
CA ARG A 200 29.89 41.22 7.23
C ARG A 200 29.48 41.66 8.65
N SER A 201 28.21 42.01 8.86
CA SER A 201 27.71 42.40 10.19
C SER A 201 27.68 41.28 11.23
N GLU A 202 27.74 40.00 10.81
CA GLU A 202 27.78 38.84 11.72
C GLU A 202 29.22 38.45 12.13
N ASN A 203 30.24 39.00 11.44
CA ASN A 203 31.66 38.70 11.69
C ASN A 203 32.41 39.84 12.43
N GLU A 204 31.77 40.99 12.61
CA GLU A 204 32.22 42.10 13.47
C GLU A 204 31.63 41.94 14.89
#